data_AF-A0A8T1ULI9-F1
#
_entry.id   AF-A0A8T1ULI9-F1
#
_cell.length_a   1.000
_cell.length_b   1.000
_cell.length_c   1.000
_cell.angle_alpha   90.00
_cell.angle_beta   90.00
_cell.angle_gamma   90.00
#
_symmetry.space_group_name_H-M   'P 1'
#
loop_
_entity.id
_entity.type
_entity.pdbx_description
1 polymer ?
#
loop_
_entity_poly.entity_id
_entity_poly.type
_entity_poly.pdbx_seq_one_letter_code
_entity_poly.pdbx_strand_id
1 'polypeptide(L)'
;MCMHDGAVPMGLSLVRELRCLGNQELIQLYHCFPEELSDNSISLLLAVDDKLEVVDVCSDLVQRGVITEDKARQFRSWWIKPLAMYHTDMKEVLLLDVDDIFMRDPAVVRTTEGYQRTGTTFFYDRVLSSKEFLNQDINGTQYLRYLLDTFDYEKFGLPPGASPSSHLDPKISFVWTRQSSHEQDSSLVAIDKSRAGQAINVMFYLITEQRFIREFSYGDKETFWLSFELAKQEYFFSPWGVGDISSSTNGDMDKHSDSLCGSIVQYMPVEDSPPEFLYVNGKALLNPFPVPMEKLGTASRNVLFNTNPTHLTPRQKRRPNGSSKTDYKGGYAMECLIGFGAEPLPDKFAPQLLRRRLFYFGIRMGMLSALDQCFPFDGME
;
A
#
# COMPACT_ATOMS: atom_id res chain seq x y z
N MET A 1 -8.05 3.25 7.54
CA MET A 1 -6.67 2.93 7.98
C MET A 1 -6.73 1.85 9.05
N CYS A 2 -5.63 1.13 9.28
CA CYS A 2 -5.58 0.04 10.26
C CYS A 2 -4.61 0.38 11.40
N MET A 3 -4.99 0.07 12.64
CA MET A 3 -4.34 0.61 13.82
C MET A 3 -4.11 -0.46 14.89
N HIS A 4 -2.97 -0.34 15.55
CA HIS A 4 -2.65 -0.96 16.84
C HIS A 4 -1.89 0.08 17.68
N ASP A 5 -1.75 -0.11 19.00
CA ASP A 5 -1.16 0.89 19.90
C ASP A 5 0.18 1.47 19.40
N GLY A 6 1.09 0.61 18.93
CA GLY A 6 2.39 1.02 18.38
C GLY A 6 2.32 1.84 17.08
N ALA A 7 1.23 1.73 16.32
CA ALA A 7 1.02 2.48 15.08
C ALA A 7 0.33 3.84 15.30
N VAL A 8 -0.28 4.08 16.47
CA VAL A 8 -1.03 5.31 16.77
C VAL A 8 -0.25 6.58 16.44
N PRO A 9 1.03 6.73 16.81
CA PRO A 9 1.77 7.94 16.46
C PRO A 9 1.93 8.15 14.96
N MET A 10 2.08 7.07 14.19
CA MET A 10 2.16 7.11 12.73
C MET A 10 0.80 7.41 12.10
N GLY A 11 -0.25 6.69 12.50
CA GLY A 11 -1.59 6.85 11.94
C GLY A 11 -2.20 8.21 12.27
N LEU A 12 -2.11 8.66 13.52
CA LEU A 12 -2.65 9.96 13.93
C LEU A 12 -1.94 11.13 13.24
N SER A 13 -0.63 11.00 13.01
CA SER A 13 0.09 12.01 12.23
C SER A 13 -0.32 12.01 10.75
N LEU A 14 -0.74 10.87 10.17
CA LEU A 14 -1.29 10.83 8.80
C LEU A 14 -2.66 11.51 8.75
N VAL A 15 -3.53 11.22 9.73
CA VAL A 15 -4.84 11.90 9.85
C VAL A 15 -4.64 13.42 9.80
N ARG A 16 -3.72 13.96 10.59
CA ARG A 16 -3.42 15.40 10.58
C ARG A 16 -2.86 15.89 9.27
N GLU A 17 -1.96 15.13 8.64
CA GLU A 17 -1.47 15.49 7.31
C GLU A 17 -2.61 15.54 6.28
N LEU A 18 -3.51 14.56 6.26
CA LEU A 18 -4.66 14.54 5.35
C LEU A 18 -5.55 15.79 5.55
N ARG A 19 -5.82 16.18 6.81
CA ARG A 19 -6.54 17.44 7.09
C ARG A 19 -5.80 18.66 6.56
N CYS A 20 -4.48 18.70 6.70
CA CYS A 20 -3.65 19.78 6.16
C CYS A 20 -3.60 19.80 4.63
N LEU A 21 -3.89 18.69 3.97
CA LEU A 21 -4.04 18.60 2.52
C LEU A 21 -5.47 18.93 2.06
N GLY A 22 -6.37 19.27 2.99
CA GLY A 22 -7.74 19.69 2.71
C GLY A 22 -8.80 18.59 2.84
N ASN A 23 -8.41 17.36 3.21
CA ASN A 23 -9.35 16.26 3.31
C ASN A 23 -10.36 16.50 4.45
N GLN A 24 -11.65 16.41 4.13
CA GLN A 24 -12.76 16.61 5.07
C GLN A 24 -13.62 15.36 5.27
N GLU A 25 -13.18 14.22 4.74
CA GLU A 25 -13.91 12.97 4.77
C GLU A 25 -13.82 12.28 6.14
N LEU A 26 -14.80 11.43 6.42
CA LEU A 26 -14.76 10.49 7.54
C LEU A 26 -13.58 9.54 7.37
N ILE A 27 -12.76 9.38 8.42
CA ILE A 27 -11.67 8.41 8.44
C ILE A 27 -12.00 7.33 9.48
N GLN A 28 -12.11 6.09 9.02
CA GLN A 28 -12.27 4.93 9.89
C GLN A 28 -10.90 4.30 10.23
N LEU A 29 -10.67 4.09 11.53
CA LEU A 29 -9.50 3.46 12.11
C LEU A 29 -9.90 2.07 12.60
N TYR A 30 -9.50 1.05 11.86
CA TYR A 30 -9.84 -0.34 12.13
C TYR A 30 -8.81 -1.01 13.03
N HIS A 31 -9.27 -1.77 14.03
CA HIS A 31 -8.46 -2.67 14.85
C HIS A 31 -9.21 -3.98 15.15
N CYS A 32 -8.55 -4.94 15.77
CA CYS A 32 -9.03 -6.29 16.02
C CYS A 32 -8.88 -6.67 17.50
N PHE A 33 -10.02 -6.66 18.20
CA PHE A 33 -10.17 -6.86 19.64
C PHE A 33 -9.58 -5.73 20.50
N PRO A 34 -10.05 -5.58 21.76
CA PRO A 34 -9.57 -4.54 22.67
C PRO A 34 -8.09 -4.65 23.05
N GLU A 35 -7.45 -5.83 22.89
CA GLU A 35 -6.03 -5.97 23.23
C GLU A 35 -5.08 -5.40 22.16
N GLU A 36 -5.58 -5.06 20.96
CA GLU A 36 -4.74 -4.47 19.90
C GLU A 36 -4.63 -2.94 20.00
N LEU A 37 -5.69 -2.28 20.50
CA LEU A 37 -5.77 -0.83 20.62
C LEU A 37 -6.42 -0.45 21.94
N SER A 38 -5.65 0.19 22.83
CA SER A 38 -6.09 0.52 24.19
C SER A 38 -7.06 1.71 24.26
N ASP A 39 -7.86 1.78 25.32
CA ASP A 39 -8.79 2.90 25.58
C ASP A 39 -8.08 4.27 25.59
N ASN A 40 -6.83 4.33 26.06
CA ASN A 40 -6.02 5.55 26.05
C ASN A 40 -5.69 5.98 24.61
N SER A 41 -5.32 5.04 23.75
CA SER A 41 -5.06 5.28 22.33
C SER A 41 -6.33 5.73 21.62
N ILE A 42 -7.46 5.05 21.87
CA ILE A 42 -8.77 5.43 21.32
C ILE A 42 -9.14 6.86 21.73
N SER A 43 -9.01 7.18 23.02
CA SER A 43 -9.30 8.51 23.55
C SER A 43 -8.41 9.59 22.91
N LEU A 44 -7.12 9.29 22.72
CA LEU A 44 -6.19 10.20 22.05
C LEU A 44 -6.57 10.44 20.58
N LEU A 45 -6.92 9.39 19.84
CA LEU A 45 -7.33 9.49 18.45
C LEU A 45 -8.57 10.40 18.33
N LEU A 46 -9.63 10.09 19.08
CA LEU A 46 -10.90 10.82 19.05
C LEU A 46 -10.79 12.26 19.57
N ALA A 47 -9.80 12.58 20.42
CA ALA A 47 -9.59 13.93 20.91
C ALA A 47 -9.00 14.89 19.86
N VAL A 48 -8.35 14.35 18.82
CA VAL A 48 -7.59 15.15 17.85
C VAL A 48 -8.38 15.48 16.58
N ASP A 49 -9.38 14.67 16.24
CA ASP A 49 -10.18 14.85 15.02
C ASP A 49 -11.59 14.30 15.23
N ASP A 50 -12.58 15.16 15.03
CA ASP A 50 -14.01 14.89 15.26
C ASP A 50 -14.67 14.05 14.16
N LYS A 51 -13.96 13.82 13.06
CA LYS A 51 -14.40 12.98 11.93
C LYS A 51 -13.64 11.64 11.89
N LEU A 52 -13.26 11.14 13.07
CA LEU A 52 -12.72 9.79 13.23
C LEU A 52 -13.76 8.85 13.79
N GLU A 53 -13.77 7.64 13.23
CA GLU A 53 -14.47 6.49 13.77
C GLU A 53 -13.46 5.38 14.06
N VAL A 54 -13.44 4.87 15.29
CA VAL A 54 -12.62 3.71 15.66
C VAL A 54 -13.50 2.46 15.65
N VAL A 55 -13.09 1.43 14.92
CA VAL A 55 -13.90 0.24 14.64
C VAL A 55 -13.16 -1.03 15.07
N ASP A 56 -13.70 -1.75 16.04
CA ASP A 56 -13.29 -3.12 16.37
C ASP A 56 -14.00 -4.12 15.45
N VAL A 57 -13.41 -4.36 14.29
CA VAL A 57 -14.03 -5.22 13.26
C VAL A 57 -14.07 -6.68 13.67
N CYS A 58 -13.12 -7.14 14.47
CA CYS A 58 -13.07 -8.53 14.90
C CYS A 58 -14.18 -8.83 15.89
N SER A 59 -14.38 -7.97 16.89
CA SER A 59 -15.47 -8.13 17.85
C SER A 59 -16.85 -8.04 17.17
N ASP A 60 -17.06 -7.09 16.25
CA ASP A 60 -18.32 -6.97 15.50
C ASP A 60 -18.63 -8.24 14.69
N LEU A 61 -17.69 -8.70 13.87
CA LEU A 61 -17.92 -9.85 13.00
C LEU A 61 -18.08 -11.16 13.77
N VAL A 62 -17.44 -11.30 14.93
CA VAL A 62 -17.66 -12.43 15.84
C VAL A 62 -19.05 -12.35 16.48
N GLN A 63 -19.45 -11.19 16.98
CA GLN A 63 -20.78 -10.99 17.59
C GLN A 63 -21.91 -11.26 16.59
N ARG A 64 -21.72 -10.91 15.32
CA ARG A 64 -22.67 -11.17 14.23
C ARG A 64 -22.63 -12.61 13.71
N GLY A 65 -21.70 -13.43 14.19
CA GLY A 65 -21.54 -14.82 13.74
C GLY A 65 -21.02 -14.96 12.31
N VAL A 66 -20.37 -13.92 11.76
CA VAL A 66 -19.82 -13.92 10.40
C VAL A 66 -18.51 -14.71 10.33
N ILE A 67 -17.68 -14.60 11.37
CA ILE A 67 -16.46 -15.39 11.57
C ILE A 67 -16.38 -15.88 13.02
N THR A 68 -15.64 -16.97 13.25
CA THR A 68 -15.33 -17.43 14.61
C THR A 68 -14.27 -16.56 15.24
N GLU A 69 -14.21 -16.54 16.58
CA GLU A 69 -13.17 -15.82 17.32
C GLU A 69 -11.76 -16.31 16.93
N ASP A 70 -11.56 -17.62 16.82
CA ASP A 70 -10.28 -18.21 16.39
C ASP A 70 -9.84 -17.70 15.02
N LYS A 71 -10.79 -17.56 14.09
CA LYS A 71 -10.51 -17.03 12.75
C LYS A 71 -10.26 -15.53 12.79
N ALA A 72 -11.02 -14.77 13.57
CA ALA A 72 -10.83 -13.33 13.78
C ALA A 72 -9.43 -13.01 14.34
N ARG A 73 -8.90 -13.82 15.26
CA ARG A 73 -7.54 -13.65 15.82
C ARG A 73 -6.41 -13.74 14.78
N GLN A 74 -6.70 -14.27 13.59
CA GLN A 74 -5.76 -14.33 12.46
C GLN A 74 -5.73 -13.06 11.59
N PHE A 75 -6.56 -12.06 11.87
CA PHE A 75 -6.68 -10.85 11.05
C PHE A 75 -5.82 -9.66 11.49
N ARG A 76 -5.07 -9.75 12.59
CA ARG A 76 -4.11 -8.71 12.99
C ARG A 76 -3.02 -8.49 11.91
N SER A 77 -2.30 -7.37 12.00
CA SER A 77 -1.29 -6.95 11.00
C SER A 77 -1.90 -6.63 9.64
N TRP A 78 -1.32 -7.08 8.52
CA TRP A 78 -1.75 -6.71 7.16
C TRP A 78 -3.18 -7.14 6.80
N TRP A 79 -3.63 -8.26 7.33
CA TRP A 79 -4.89 -8.88 6.93
C TRP A 79 -6.13 -8.13 7.36
N ILE A 80 -6.03 -7.21 8.32
CA ILE A 80 -7.15 -6.38 8.73
C ILE A 80 -7.58 -5.41 7.63
N LYS A 81 -6.69 -5.02 6.70
CA LYS A 81 -7.00 -4.13 5.57
C LYS A 81 -8.16 -4.66 4.70
N PRO A 82 -8.08 -5.87 4.12
CA PRO A 82 -9.19 -6.41 3.33
C PRO A 82 -10.42 -6.73 4.20
N LEU A 83 -10.24 -7.05 5.48
CA LEU A 83 -11.37 -7.20 6.41
C LEU A 83 -12.11 -5.87 6.63
N ALA A 84 -11.38 -4.76 6.74
CA ALA A 84 -11.92 -3.42 6.85
C ALA A 84 -12.67 -3.00 5.57
N MET A 85 -12.11 -3.27 4.39
CA MET A 85 -12.77 -3.05 3.09
C MET A 85 -14.07 -3.84 2.99
N TYR A 86 -14.09 -5.10 3.46
CA TYR A 86 -15.30 -5.91 3.53
C TYR A 86 -16.34 -5.29 4.48
N HIS A 87 -15.92 -4.96 5.71
CA HIS A 87 -16.79 -4.54 6.80
C HIS A 87 -17.44 -3.16 6.62
N THR A 88 -16.69 -2.16 6.13
CA THR A 88 -17.20 -0.76 6.09
C THR A 88 -18.45 -0.60 5.24
N ASP A 89 -19.41 0.20 5.67
CA ASP A 89 -20.59 0.57 4.85
C ASP A 89 -20.30 1.73 3.88
N MET A 90 -19.09 2.29 3.91
CA MET A 90 -18.66 3.31 2.94
C MET A 90 -18.68 2.77 1.52
N LYS A 91 -19.23 3.55 0.58
CA LYS A 91 -19.28 3.16 -0.84
C LYS A 91 -17.94 3.32 -1.52
N GLU A 92 -17.35 4.51 -1.46
CA GLU A 92 -16.09 4.85 -2.11
C GLU A 92 -14.97 4.90 -1.08
N VAL A 93 -14.22 3.81 -0.95
CA VAL A 93 -13.23 3.60 0.10
C VAL A 93 -11.83 3.85 -0.44
N LEU A 94 -11.04 4.63 0.29
CA LEU A 94 -9.59 4.68 0.16
C LEU A 94 -8.96 4.01 1.39
N LEU A 95 -8.34 2.85 1.20
CA LEU A 95 -7.46 2.27 2.21
C LEU A 95 -6.07 2.86 2.04
N LEU A 96 -5.51 3.33 3.15
CA LEU A 96 -4.18 3.94 3.24
C LEU A 96 -3.36 3.21 4.28
N ASP A 97 -2.08 3.00 3.99
CA ASP A 97 -1.09 2.66 4.99
C ASP A 97 -0.83 3.86 5.90
N VAL A 98 -0.61 3.60 7.17
CA VAL A 98 -0.41 4.66 8.17
C VAL A 98 0.89 5.43 7.94
N ASP A 99 1.87 4.82 7.28
CA ASP A 99 3.18 5.39 7.02
C ASP A 99 3.30 6.07 5.65
N ASP A 100 2.23 6.16 4.87
CA ASP A 100 2.23 6.93 3.62
C ASP A 100 2.48 8.43 3.86
N ILE A 101 3.10 9.06 2.86
CA ILE A 101 3.31 10.51 2.77
C ILE A 101 2.77 10.96 1.41
N PHE A 102 1.72 11.78 1.44
CA PHE A 102 1.02 12.23 0.24
C PHE A 102 1.41 13.65 -0.18
N MET A 103 1.57 13.85 -1.49
CA MET A 103 1.85 15.17 -2.08
C MET A 103 0.64 16.09 -2.17
N ARG A 104 -0.56 15.52 -2.12
CA ARG A 104 -1.87 16.17 -2.09
C ARG A 104 -2.95 15.20 -1.58
N ASP A 105 -4.17 15.69 -1.35
CA ASP A 105 -5.27 14.85 -0.87
C ASP A 105 -5.46 13.61 -1.78
N PRO A 106 -5.33 12.37 -1.26
CA PRO A 106 -5.49 11.15 -2.04
C PRO A 106 -6.90 10.97 -2.61
N ALA A 107 -7.91 11.67 -2.09
CA ALA A 107 -9.28 11.67 -2.65
C ALA A 107 -9.32 11.98 -4.15
N VAL A 108 -8.31 12.69 -4.65
CA VAL A 108 -8.17 13.04 -6.06
C VAL A 108 -8.05 11.85 -7.01
N VAL A 109 -7.66 10.65 -6.53
CA VAL A 109 -7.65 9.46 -7.40
C VAL A 109 -9.05 9.14 -7.92
N ARG A 110 -10.11 9.52 -7.17
CA ARG A 110 -11.50 9.32 -7.59
C ARG A 110 -11.90 10.16 -8.81
N THR A 111 -11.16 11.22 -9.11
CA THR A 111 -11.42 12.08 -10.29
C THR A 111 -10.72 11.59 -11.55
N THR A 112 -9.91 10.54 -11.47
CA THR A 112 -9.17 10.01 -12.61
C THR A 112 -10.06 9.15 -13.51
N GLU A 113 -9.78 9.13 -14.81
CA GLU A 113 -10.58 8.36 -15.79
C GLU A 113 -10.64 6.87 -15.42
N GLY A 114 -9.52 6.29 -14.96
CA GLY A 114 -9.46 4.90 -14.53
C GLY A 114 -10.45 4.58 -13.41
N TYR A 115 -10.47 5.40 -12.35
CA TYR A 115 -11.42 5.25 -11.25
C TYR A 115 -12.87 5.51 -11.68
N GLN A 116 -13.11 6.56 -12.47
CA GLN A 116 -14.45 6.88 -12.95
C GLN A 116 -15.04 5.75 -13.81
N ARG A 117 -14.20 5.06 -14.60
CA ARG A 117 -14.61 3.91 -15.40
C ARG A 117 -14.91 2.67 -14.55
N THR A 118 -13.96 2.22 -13.73
CA THR A 118 -14.04 0.89 -13.10
C THR A 118 -14.44 0.92 -11.63
N GLY A 119 -14.36 2.08 -10.98
CA GLY A 119 -14.50 2.21 -9.54
C GLY A 119 -13.29 1.71 -8.76
N THR A 120 -12.15 1.50 -9.41
CA THR A 120 -10.95 1.01 -8.73
C THR A 120 -9.72 1.82 -9.12
N THR A 121 -8.74 1.90 -8.25
CA THR A 121 -7.38 2.30 -8.62
C THR A 121 -6.40 1.49 -7.78
N PHE A 122 -5.60 0.67 -8.46
CA PHE A 122 -4.53 -0.13 -7.89
C PHE A 122 -3.17 0.32 -8.43
N PHE A 123 -2.12 0.08 -7.66
CA PHE A 123 -0.75 0.48 -8.01
C PHE A 123 0.14 -0.75 -8.07
N TYR A 124 1.14 -0.71 -8.95
CA TYR A 124 2.04 -1.84 -9.13
C TYR A 124 3.13 -1.87 -8.06
N ASP A 125 3.51 -3.07 -7.63
CA ASP A 125 4.75 -3.31 -6.90
C ASP A 125 5.92 -3.52 -7.89
N ARG A 126 7.14 -3.63 -7.34
CA ARG A 126 8.37 -3.98 -8.06
C ARG A 126 8.21 -5.33 -8.74
N VAL A 127 8.81 -5.46 -9.91
CA VAL A 127 8.84 -6.73 -10.66
C VAL A 127 9.96 -7.59 -10.10
N LEU A 128 9.62 -8.42 -9.12
CA LEU A 128 10.54 -9.31 -8.41
C LEU A 128 10.12 -10.76 -8.58
N SER A 129 10.98 -11.57 -9.19
CA SER A 129 10.70 -12.99 -9.39
C SER A 129 11.05 -13.80 -8.15
N SER A 130 10.09 -14.58 -7.67
CA SER A 130 10.28 -15.63 -6.67
C SER A 130 9.38 -16.83 -7.02
N LYS A 131 9.55 -17.95 -6.33
CA LYS A 131 8.70 -19.15 -6.46
C LYS A 131 7.54 -19.15 -5.43
N GLU A 132 7.32 -18.05 -4.74
CA GLU A 132 6.33 -17.91 -3.67
C GLU A 132 5.00 -17.41 -4.23
N PHE A 133 3.96 -17.38 -3.37
CA PHE A 133 2.67 -16.76 -3.69
C PHE A 133 2.06 -17.29 -4.99
N LEU A 134 1.57 -16.41 -5.85
CA LEU A 134 0.98 -16.74 -7.16
C LEU A 134 1.93 -17.44 -8.13
N ASN A 135 3.26 -17.41 -7.88
CA ASN A 135 4.27 -18.08 -8.70
C ASN A 135 4.63 -19.50 -8.25
N GLN A 136 4.02 -20.00 -7.17
CA GLN A 136 4.17 -21.40 -6.77
C GLN A 136 3.86 -22.35 -7.93
N ASP A 137 4.51 -23.52 -7.90
CA ASP A 137 4.26 -24.59 -8.85
C ASP A 137 3.36 -25.66 -8.24
N ILE A 138 2.24 -25.94 -8.92
CA ILE A 138 1.25 -26.94 -8.58
C ILE A 138 1.27 -27.98 -9.70
N ASN A 139 2.09 -29.02 -9.54
CA ASN A 139 2.23 -30.12 -10.51
C ASN A 139 2.55 -29.65 -11.94
N GLY A 140 3.45 -28.68 -12.09
CA GLY A 140 3.83 -28.08 -13.37
C GLY A 140 2.98 -26.88 -13.80
N THR A 141 1.94 -26.52 -13.03
CA THR A 141 1.07 -25.37 -13.30
C THR A 141 1.35 -24.23 -12.33
N GLN A 142 1.34 -22.99 -12.82
CA GLN A 142 1.47 -21.82 -11.97
C GLN A 142 0.26 -21.70 -11.05
N TYR A 143 0.46 -21.36 -9.78
CA TYR A 143 -0.64 -21.28 -8.82
C TYR A 143 -1.73 -20.26 -9.23
N LEU A 144 -1.39 -19.09 -9.77
CA LEU A 144 -2.39 -18.17 -10.33
C LEU A 144 -3.31 -18.85 -11.35
N ARG A 145 -2.73 -19.58 -12.31
CA ARG A 145 -3.49 -20.27 -13.37
C ARG A 145 -4.33 -21.40 -12.79
N TYR A 146 -3.73 -22.21 -11.91
CA TYR A 146 -4.45 -23.25 -11.20
C TYR A 146 -5.64 -22.69 -10.42
N LEU A 147 -5.46 -21.56 -9.73
CA LEU A 147 -6.52 -20.90 -8.97
C LEU A 147 -7.63 -20.42 -9.92
N LEU A 148 -7.30 -19.73 -11.01
CA LEU A 148 -8.29 -19.31 -12.01
C LEU A 148 -9.07 -20.50 -12.60
N ASP A 149 -8.39 -21.62 -12.88
CA ASP A 149 -9.02 -22.80 -13.48
C ASP A 149 -9.89 -23.58 -12.50
N THR A 150 -9.56 -23.57 -11.21
CA THR A 150 -10.22 -24.38 -10.18
C THR A 150 -11.14 -23.60 -9.24
N PHE A 151 -11.21 -22.28 -9.40
CA PHE A 151 -12.09 -21.44 -8.58
C PHE A 151 -13.56 -21.80 -8.79
N ASP A 152 -14.30 -21.90 -7.69
CA ASP A 152 -15.74 -22.20 -7.69
C ASP A 152 -16.54 -20.93 -8.04
N TYR A 153 -16.58 -20.59 -9.32
CA TYR A 153 -17.32 -19.43 -9.83
C TYR A 153 -18.83 -19.53 -9.55
N GLU A 154 -19.40 -20.74 -9.60
CA GLU A 154 -20.83 -20.97 -9.40
C GLU A 154 -21.27 -20.60 -7.98
N LYS A 155 -20.43 -20.85 -6.96
CA LYS A 155 -20.66 -20.41 -5.57
C LYS A 155 -20.92 -18.91 -5.44
N PHE A 156 -20.37 -18.09 -6.33
CA PHE A 156 -20.56 -16.64 -6.35
C PHE A 156 -21.57 -16.17 -7.41
N GLY A 157 -22.26 -17.10 -8.09
CA GLY A 157 -23.17 -16.78 -9.18
C GLY A 157 -22.47 -16.21 -10.42
N LEU A 158 -21.20 -16.57 -10.64
CA LEU A 158 -20.38 -16.10 -11.75
C LEU A 158 -20.35 -17.14 -12.88
N PRO A 159 -20.16 -16.71 -14.15
CA PRO A 159 -20.00 -17.64 -15.27
C PRO A 159 -18.84 -18.63 -15.05
N PRO A 160 -19.03 -19.93 -15.30
CA PRO A 160 -18.01 -20.94 -15.05
C PRO A 160 -16.79 -20.79 -15.98
N GLY A 161 -15.67 -21.36 -15.55
CA GLY A 161 -14.41 -21.42 -16.29
C GLY A 161 -13.56 -20.15 -16.15
N ALA A 162 -12.24 -20.32 -16.27
CA ALA A 162 -11.31 -19.19 -16.28
C ALA A 162 -11.56 -18.29 -17.49
N SER A 163 -11.65 -16.98 -17.25
CA SER A 163 -11.70 -15.96 -18.30
C SER A 163 -10.81 -14.78 -17.92
N PRO A 164 -9.47 -14.96 -18.01
CA PRO A 164 -8.52 -13.94 -17.57
C PRO A 164 -8.75 -12.61 -18.29
N SER A 165 -8.65 -11.50 -17.56
CA SER A 165 -8.77 -10.15 -18.11
C SER A 165 -7.54 -9.79 -18.96
N SER A 166 -7.61 -8.64 -19.64
CA SER A 166 -6.48 -8.09 -20.40
C SER A 166 -5.25 -7.80 -19.53
N HIS A 167 -5.43 -7.61 -18.22
CA HIS A 167 -4.34 -7.44 -17.27
C HIS A 167 -3.46 -8.70 -17.15
N LEU A 168 -4.04 -9.88 -17.39
CA LEU A 168 -3.34 -11.17 -17.39
C LEU A 168 -2.94 -11.64 -18.79
N ASP A 169 -2.82 -10.72 -19.77
CA ASP A 169 -2.36 -11.06 -21.12
C ASP A 169 -0.99 -11.75 -21.08
N PRO A 170 -0.87 -12.98 -21.61
CA PRO A 170 0.37 -13.76 -21.61
C PRO A 170 1.58 -13.09 -22.24
N LYS A 171 1.39 -12.04 -23.06
CA LYS A 171 2.47 -11.32 -23.74
C LYS A 171 3.08 -10.21 -22.90
N ILE A 172 2.34 -9.67 -21.93
CA ILE A 172 2.74 -8.44 -21.21
C ILE A 172 2.66 -8.57 -19.68
N SER A 173 1.87 -9.48 -19.14
CA SER A 173 1.66 -9.59 -17.69
C SER A 173 2.86 -10.24 -16.99
N PHE A 174 3.49 -9.50 -16.08
CA PHE A 174 4.65 -10.01 -15.33
C PHE A 174 4.26 -11.09 -14.32
N VAL A 175 3.11 -10.98 -13.65
CA VAL A 175 2.61 -12.05 -12.78
C VAL A 175 2.24 -13.29 -13.60
N TRP A 176 1.57 -13.17 -14.75
CA TRP A 176 1.22 -14.33 -15.60
C TRP A 176 2.45 -15.08 -16.13
N THR A 177 3.52 -14.34 -16.44
CA THR A 177 4.78 -14.91 -16.97
C THR A 177 5.77 -15.32 -15.88
N ARG A 178 5.37 -15.29 -14.59
CA ARG A 178 6.20 -15.57 -13.40
C ARG A 178 7.42 -14.64 -13.23
N GLN A 179 7.43 -13.49 -13.90
CA GLN A 179 8.46 -12.47 -13.75
C GLN A 179 8.26 -11.64 -12.48
N SER A 180 7.01 -11.51 -12.00
CA SER A 180 6.71 -10.92 -10.70
C SER A 180 5.98 -11.91 -9.79
N SER A 181 6.35 -11.94 -8.52
CA SER A 181 5.64 -12.63 -7.44
C SER A 181 4.77 -11.68 -6.61
N HIS A 182 4.95 -10.36 -6.80
CA HIS A 182 4.15 -9.28 -6.23
C HIS A 182 3.60 -8.42 -7.37
N GLU A 183 2.29 -8.36 -7.52
CA GLU A 183 1.68 -7.54 -8.56
C GLU A 183 1.33 -6.16 -8.04
N GLN A 184 0.73 -6.11 -6.84
CA GLN A 184 0.12 -4.91 -6.30
C GLN A 184 0.89 -4.35 -5.10
N ASP A 185 1.09 -3.04 -5.11
CA ASP A 185 1.38 -2.25 -3.91
C ASP A 185 0.04 -1.85 -3.25
N SER A 186 -0.16 -2.24 -2.00
CA SER A 186 -1.41 -2.00 -1.24
C SER A 186 -1.28 -0.88 -0.20
N SER A 187 -0.30 0.02 -0.40
CA SER A 187 -0.15 1.24 0.39
C SER A 187 -1.37 2.15 0.21
N LEU A 188 -1.79 2.39 -1.05
CA LEU A 188 -3.08 2.99 -1.40
C LEU A 188 -3.94 2.02 -2.23
N VAL A 189 -5.17 1.76 -1.77
CA VAL A 189 -6.18 0.99 -2.51
C VAL A 189 -7.48 1.78 -2.59
N ALA A 190 -7.94 2.08 -3.80
CA ALA A 190 -9.21 2.76 -4.04
C ALA A 190 -10.26 1.79 -4.60
N ILE A 191 -11.41 1.67 -3.95
CA ILE A 191 -12.53 0.81 -4.39
C ILE A 191 -13.87 1.52 -4.16
N ASP A 192 -14.70 1.57 -5.20
CA ASP A 192 -16.14 1.83 -5.12
C ASP A 192 -16.88 0.49 -4.98
N LYS A 193 -17.29 0.17 -3.76
CA LYS A 193 -18.00 -1.05 -3.41
C LYS A 193 -19.34 -1.18 -4.13
N SER A 194 -19.97 -0.08 -4.54
CA SER A 194 -21.24 -0.12 -5.27
C SER A 194 -21.10 -0.65 -6.70
N ARG A 195 -19.88 -0.65 -7.24
CA ARG A 195 -19.54 -1.14 -8.59
C ARG A 195 -18.68 -2.41 -8.57
N ALA A 196 -18.42 -2.97 -7.40
CA ALA A 196 -17.50 -4.10 -7.24
C ALA A 196 -18.11 -5.47 -7.60
N GLY A 197 -19.41 -5.54 -7.93
CA GLY A 197 -20.07 -6.81 -8.23
C GLY A 197 -19.90 -7.83 -7.09
N GLN A 198 -19.33 -9.00 -7.41
CA GLN A 198 -19.01 -10.04 -6.42
C GLN A 198 -17.59 -9.91 -5.81
N ALA A 199 -16.77 -8.95 -6.24
CA ALA A 199 -15.37 -8.85 -5.83
C ALA A 199 -15.19 -8.75 -4.32
N ILE A 200 -16.07 -8.02 -3.61
CA ILE A 200 -16.00 -7.91 -2.14
C ILE A 200 -16.30 -9.25 -1.45
N ASN A 201 -17.22 -10.06 -1.99
CA ASN A 201 -17.53 -11.39 -1.47
C ASN A 201 -16.40 -12.39 -1.77
N VAL A 202 -15.83 -12.32 -2.98
CA VAL A 202 -14.67 -13.11 -3.37
C VAL A 202 -13.46 -12.75 -2.51
N MET A 203 -13.21 -11.46 -2.27
CA MET A 203 -12.18 -10.97 -1.35
C MET A 203 -12.36 -11.56 0.04
N PHE A 204 -13.58 -11.55 0.58
CA PHE A 204 -13.86 -12.15 1.87
C PHE A 204 -13.53 -13.65 1.89
N TYR A 205 -13.91 -14.40 0.86
CA TYR A 205 -13.51 -15.81 0.71
C TYR A 205 -11.98 -15.99 0.62
N LEU A 206 -11.29 -15.11 -0.13
CA LEU A 206 -9.83 -15.19 -0.25
C LEU A 206 -9.16 -15.08 1.12
N ILE A 207 -9.63 -14.15 1.96
CA ILE A 207 -9.04 -13.89 3.27
C ILE A 207 -9.56 -14.80 4.38
N THR A 208 -10.74 -15.41 4.27
CA THR A 208 -11.26 -16.32 5.32
C THR A 208 -11.02 -17.78 5.03
N GLU A 209 -10.91 -18.19 3.77
CA GLU A 209 -10.77 -19.60 3.37
C GLU A 209 -9.51 -19.83 2.54
N GLN A 210 -9.37 -19.16 1.40
CA GLN A 210 -8.33 -19.49 0.42
C GLN A 210 -6.92 -19.36 0.99
N ARG A 211 -6.63 -18.28 1.73
CA ARG A 211 -5.31 -18.05 2.32
C ARG A 211 -4.86 -19.15 3.28
N PHE A 212 -5.81 -19.82 3.93
CA PHE A 212 -5.53 -20.91 4.89
C PHE A 212 -5.38 -22.26 4.19
N ILE A 213 -5.91 -22.40 2.97
CA ILE A 213 -5.67 -23.56 2.11
C ILE A 213 -4.28 -23.46 1.48
N ARG A 214 -3.96 -22.29 0.92
CA ARG A 214 -2.65 -22.00 0.34
C ARG A 214 -2.42 -20.50 0.28
N GLU A 215 -1.24 -20.09 0.74
CA GLU A 215 -0.80 -18.71 0.68
C GLU A 215 -0.68 -18.24 -0.77
N PHE A 216 -1.26 -17.07 -1.09
CA PHE A 216 -1.27 -16.49 -2.43
C PHE A 216 -0.65 -15.09 -2.47
N SER A 217 -0.27 -14.51 -1.34
CA SER A 217 0.19 -13.13 -1.25
C SER A 217 1.15 -12.91 -0.09
N TYR A 218 2.06 -11.96 -0.23
CA TYR A 218 2.79 -11.39 0.90
C TYR A 218 1.87 -10.42 1.63
N GLY A 219 1.28 -10.89 2.72
CA GLY A 219 0.25 -10.14 3.44
C GLY A 219 -1.01 -9.99 2.58
N ASP A 220 -1.55 -8.79 2.52
CA ASP A 220 -2.83 -8.47 1.87
C ASP A 220 -2.72 -8.13 0.38
N LYS A 221 -1.52 -7.84 -0.12
CA LYS A 221 -1.26 -7.14 -1.39
C LYS A 221 -2.05 -7.63 -2.60
N GLU A 222 -2.03 -8.95 -2.85
CA GLU A 222 -2.66 -9.53 -4.04
C GLU A 222 -4.17 -9.71 -3.88
N THR A 223 -4.70 -9.52 -2.66
CA THR A 223 -6.11 -9.80 -2.33
C THR A 223 -7.06 -8.95 -3.15
N PHE A 224 -6.76 -7.66 -3.31
CA PHE A 224 -7.69 -6.70 -3.88
C PHE A 224 -7.88 -6.97 -5.38
N TRP A 225 -6.83 -6.88 -6.19
CA TRP A 225 -6.98 -7.12 -7.63
C TRP A 225 -7.41 -8.56 -7.95
N LEU A 226 -6.89 -9.56 -7.23
CA LEU A 226 -7.22 -10.96 -7.49
C LEU A 226 -8.71 -11.22 -7.23
N SER A 227 -9.30 -10.53 -6.24
CA SER A 227 -10.74 -10.63 -6.00
C SER A 227 -11.59 -10.09 -7.15
N PHE A 228 -11.15 -9.01 -7.81
CA PHE A 228 -11.83 -8.46 -9.00
C PHE A 228 -11.63 -9.37 -10.21
N GLU A 229 -10.42 -9.89 -10.42
CA GLU A 229 -10.10 -10.83 -11.49
C GLU A 229 -10.96 -12.11 -11.37
N LEU A 230 -11.03 -12.71 -10.18
CA LEU A 230 -11.89 -13.88 -9.91
C LEU A 230 -13.38 -13.54 -9.97
N ALA A 231 -13.77 -12.32 -9.59
CA ALA A 231 -15.15 -11.87 -9.71
C ALA A 231 -15.57 -11.53 -11.15
N LYS A 232 -14.64 -11.57 -12.11
CA LYS A 232 -14.85 -11.15 -13.50
C LYS A 232 -15.37 -9.70 -13.58
N GLN A 233 -14.98 -8.87 -12.61
CA GLN A 233 -15.34 -7.47 -12.54
C GLN A 233 -14.19 -6.66 -13.10
N GLU A 234 -14.50 -5.70 -13.97
CA GLU A 234 -13.47 -4.81 -14.52
C GLU A 234 -12.78 -4.02 -13.41
N TYR A 235 -11.45 -3.91 -13.47
CA TYR A 235 -10.63 -3.14 -12.55
C TYR A 235 -9.54 -2.37 -13.30
N PHE A 236 -8.87 -1.48 -12.58
CA PHE A 236 -7.88 -0.56 -13.13
C PHE A 236 -6.64 -0.51 -12.25
N PHE A 237 -5.50 -0.82 -12.86
CA PHE A 237 -4.18 -0.47 -12.36
C PHE A 237 -3.71 0.84 -13.00
N SER A 238 -2.95 1.63 -12.24
CA SER A 238 -2.17 2.75 -12.77
C SER A 238 -1.39 2.33 -14.03
N PRO A 239 -1.34 3.16 -15.08
CA PRO A 239 -0.56 2.85 -16.28
C PRO A 239 0.96 2.90 -16.02
N TRP A 240 1.36 3.38 -14.84
CA TRP A 240 2.74 3.62 -14.46
C TRP A 240 3.28 2.51 -13.56
N GLY A 241 4.55 2.17 -13.75
CA GLY A 241 5.27 1.31 -12.83
C GLY A 241 5.58 2.04 -11.52
N VAL A 242 5.93 1.23 -10.52
CA VAL A 242 6.50 1.69 -9.27
C VAL A 242 7.77 2.51 -9.49
N GLY A 243 7.98 3.54 -8.68
CA GLY A 243 9.26 4.23 -8.53
C GLY A 243 9.86 3.99 -7.14
N ASP A 244 11.09 4.44 -6.92
CA ASP A 244 11.70 4.49 -5.59
C ASP A 244 12.18 5.90 -5.27
N ILE A 245 12.23 6.21 -3.97
CA ILE A 245 12.93 7.39 -3.45
C ILE A 245 14.37 7.03 -3.07
N SER A 246 15.32 7.92 -3.34
CA SER A 246 16.74 7.69 -3.05
C SER A 246 16.98 7.47 -1.56
N SER A 247 17.78 6.45 -1.20
CA SER A 247 18.22 6.19 0.17
C SER A 247 19.56 6.89 0.47
N SER A 248 19.53 7.89 1.36
CA SER A 248 20.76 8.59 1.78
C SER A 248 21.72 7.68 2.55
N THR A 249 21.19 6.74 3.34
CA THR A 249 21.96 5.77 4.11
C THR A 249 22.62 4.71 3.24
N ASN A 250 22.01 4.37 2.10
CA ASN A 250 22.64 3.50 1.11
C ASN A 250 23.65 4.25 0.23
N GLY A 251 23.51 5.58 0.10
CA GLY A 251 24.38 6.42 -0.73
C GLY A 251 24.07 6.25 -2.22
N ASP A 252 22.77 6.15 -2.57
CA ASP A 252 22.32 5.83 -3.93
C ASP A 252 22.94 6.79 -4.96
N MET A 253 22.89 8.10 -4.70
CA MET A 253 23.36 9.11 -5.64
C MET A 253 24.88 9.12 -5.82
N ASP A 254 25.64 8.69 -4.82
CA ASP A 254 27.10 8.63 -4.89
C ASP A 254 27.59 7.34 -5.55
N LYS A 255 26.89 6.23 -5.30
CA LYS A 255 27.31 4.89 -5.75
C LYS A 255 26.74 4.51 -7.09
N HIS A 256 25.46 4.76 -7.31
CA HIS A 256 24.69 4.26 -8.45
C HIS A 256 23.55 5.24 -8.77
N SER A 257 23.91 6.43 -9.28
CA SER A 257 23.02 7.58 -9.49
C SER A 257 21.84 7.36 -10.45
N ASP A 258 21.75 6.21 -11.11
CA ASP A 258 20.64 5.81 -11.96
C ASP A 258 19.79 4.65 -11.41
N SER A 259 20.06 4.25 -10.17
CA SER A 259 19.42 3.12 -9.49
C SER A 259 19.10 3.50 -8.05
N LEU A 260 17.83 3.44 -7.65
CA LEU A 260 17.40 3.86 -6.31
C LEU A 260 16.92 2.64 -5.52
N CYS A 261 17.15 2.64 -4.21
CA CYS A 261 16.93 1.46 -3.36
C CYS A 261 15.99 1.68 -2.17
N GLY A 262 15.39 2.86 -2.06
CA GLY A 262 14.60 3.25 -0.90
C GLY A 262 13.14 2.81 -0.95
N SER A 263 12.28 3.65 -0.38
CA SER A 263 10.85 3.40 -0.31
C SER A 263 10.15 3.52 -1.66
N ILE A 264 9.08 2.74 -1.83
CA ILE A 264 8.19 2.77 -3.00
C ILE A 264 7.53 4.14 -3.14
N VAL A 265 7.55 4.64 -4.36
CA VAL A 265 6.93 5.88 -4.85
C VAL A 265 5.89 5.52 -5.90
N GLN A 266 4.73 6.17 -5.84
CA GLN A 266 3.67 6.06 -6.85
C GLN A 266 3.34 7.42 -7.45
N TYR A 267 2.89 7.39 -8.70
CA TYR A 267 2.49 8.57 -9.47
C TYR A 267 0.98 8.67 -9.60
N MET A 268 0.50 9.87 -9.91
CA MET A 268 -0.87 10.06 -10.35
C MET A 268 -1.17 9.11 -11.53
N PRO A 269 -2.27 8.32 -11.48
CA PRO A 269 -2.56 7.27 -12.45
C PRO A 269 -3.25 7.85 -13.70
N VAL A 270 -2.68 8.91 -14.25
CA VAL A 270 -3.13 9.60 -15.47
C VAL A 270 -1.95 9.78 -16.41
N GLU A 271 -2.23 9.92 -17.71
CA GLU A 271 -1.21 10.12 -18.74
C GLU A 271 -0.78 11.58 -18.92
N ASP A 272 -0.94 12.40 -17.87
CA ASP A 272 -0.67 13.84 -17.88
C ASP A 272 0.83 14.18 -18.03
N SER A 273 1.12 15.43 -18.36
CA SER A 273 2.49 15.95 -18.37
C SER A 273 2.48 17.37 -17.78
N PRO A 274 3.39 17.70 -16.84
CA PRO A 274 4.49 16.88 -16.31
C PRO A 274 4.02 15.74 -15.38
N PRO A 275 4.85 14.70 -15.15
CA PRO A 275 4.55 13.64 -14.18
C PRO A 275 4.29 14.18 -12.77
N GLU A 276 3.19 13.76 -12.14
CA GLU A 276 2.89 14.11 -10.76
C GLU A 276 3.18 12.94 -9.81
N PHE A 277 4.17 13.12 -8.93
CA PHE A 277 4.43 12.26 -7.76
C PHE A 277 3.26 12.35 -6.78
N LEU A 278 2.62 11.21 -6.48
CA LEU A 278 1.43 11.15 -5.62
C LEU A 278 1.79 10.86 -4.16
N TYR A 279 2.47 9.74 -3.89
CA TYR A 279 2.80 9.33 -2.53
C TYR A 279 4.00 8.37 -2.46
N VAL A 280 4.64 8.34 -1.29
CA VAL A 280 5.72 7.39 -0.96
C VAL A 280 5.36 6.61 0.30
N ASN A 281 5.67 5.31 0.34
CA ASN A 281 5.54 4.51 1.54
C ASN A 281 6.63 4.91 2.55
N GLY A 282 6.25 5.65 3.58
CA GLY A 282 7.16 6.49 4.36
C GLY A 282 7.80 5.85 5.58
N LYS A 283 7.73 4.53 5.81
CA LYS A 283 8.22 3.91 7.05
C LYS A 283 9.66 4.31 7.39
N ALA A 284 10.57 4.16 6.42
CA ALA A 284 11.97 4.54 6.55
C ALA A 284 12.19 6.06 6.55
N LEU A 285 11.22 6.85 6.08
CA LEU A 285 11.28 8.31 6.10
C LEU A 285 10.81 8.89 7.44
N LEU A 286 9.98 8.17 8.20
CA LEU A 286 9.32 8.69 9.40
C LEU A 286 9.86 8.10 10.70
N ASN A 287 10.11 6.78 10.73
CA ASN A 287 10.54 6.10 11.94
C ASN A 287 12.09 6.00 12.00
N PRO A 288 12.76 6.59 13.02
CA PRO A 288 14.21 6.44 13.21
C PRO A 288 14.70 5.01 13.39
N PHE A 289 13.80 4.11 13.83
CA PHE A 289 14.06 2.70 14.03
C PHE A 289 13.05 1.88 13.20
N PRO A 290 13.16 1.90 11.86
CA PRO A 290 12.16 1.31 10.96
C PRO A 290 12.17 -0.23 11.00
N VAL A 291 13.21 -0.81 11.58
CA VAL A 291 13.38 -2.25 11.84
C VAL A 291 13.40 -2.51 13.34
N PRO A 292 13.03 -3.74 13.79
CA PRO A 292 13.19 -4.13 15.19
C PRO A 292 14.63 -3.91 15.68
N MET A 293 14.79 -3.53 16.96
CA MET A 293 16.10 -3.19 17.51
C MET A 293 17.11 -4.34 17.39
N GLU A 294 16.66 -5.59 17.49
CA GLU A 294 17.57 -6.75 17.34
C GLU A 294 18.12 -6.90 15.91
N LYS A 295 17.41 -6.36 14.90
CA LYS A 295 17.78 -6.46 13.48
C LYS A 295 18.57 -5.26 12.97
N LEU A 296 18.74 -4.21 13.77
CA LEU A 296 19.31 -2.94 13.33
C LEU A 296 20.75 -3.08 12.79
N GLY A 297 21.55 -3.98 13.38
CA GLY A 297 22.93 -4.25 12.93
C GLY A 297 23.04 -5.07 11.64
N THR A 298 21.97 -5.76 11.24
CA THR A 298 21.94 -6.66 10.06
C THR A 298 21.02 -6.15 8.95
N ALA A 299 20.20 -5.15 9.22
CA ALA A 299 19.28 -4.58 8.24
C ALA A 299 20.07 -3.94 7.10
N SER A 300 19.56 -4.10 5.88
CA SER A 300 20.14 -3.47 4.70
C SER A 300 20.02 -1.95 4.82
N ARG A 301 21.04 -1.22 4.37
CA ARG A 301 21.11 0.24 4.57
C ARG A 301 19.96 0.98 3.89
N ASN A 302 19.40 0.40 2.85
CA ASN A 302 18.34 0.99 2.05
C ASN A 302 16.97 1.02 2.75
N VAL A 303 16.76 0.20 3.79
CA VAL A 303 15.54 0.22 4.62
C VAL A 303 15.71 0.94 5.97
N LEU A 304 16.88 1.53 6.21
CA LEU A 304 17.16 2.32 7.41
C LEU A 304 16.59 3.74 7.31
N PHE A 305 16.59 4.46 8.44
CA PHE A 305 16.02 5.80 8.52
C PHE A 305 16.69 6.75 7.52
N ASN A 306 15.92 7.14 6.50
CA ASN A 306 16.35 7.94 5.38
C ASN A 306 16.11 9.43 5.68
N THR A 307 17.12 10.08 6.23
CA THR A 307 17.00 11.44 6.75
C THR A 307 16.82 12.50 5.67
N ASN A 308 17.47 12.34 4.52
CA ASN A 308 17.56 13.36 3.49
C ASN A 308 17.54 12.75 2.08
N PRO A 309 16.39 12.21 1.65
CA PRO A 309 16.22 11.81 0.25
C PRO A 309 16.31 13.05 -0.65
N THR A 310 16.91 12.88 -1.84
CA THR A 310 17.10 13.99 -2.80
C THR A 310 16.51 13.70 -4.17
N HIS A 311 16.36 12.43 -4.54
CA HIS A 311 15.89 12.02 -5.85
C HIS A 311 14.78 10.97 -5.76
N LEU A 312 14.01 10.87 -6.83
CA LEU A 312 13.09 9.77 -7.09
C LEU A 312 13.36 9.16 -8.47
N THR A 313 12.86 7.95 -8.69
CA THR A 313 12.86 7.30 -9.99
C THR A 313 11.91 8.02 -10.94
N PRO A 314 12.29 8.50 -12.13
CA PRO A 314 11.36 9.13 -13.05
C PRO A 314 10.16 8.25 -13.39
N ARG A 315 8.97 8.86 -13.53
CA ARG A 315 7.74 8.14 -13.91
C ARG A 315 7.94 7.42 -15.24
N GLN A 316 7.71 6.13 -15.26
CA GLN A 316 7.87 5.30 -16.45
C GLN A 316 6.90 4.12 -16.45
N LYS A 317 6.73 3.48 -17.62
CA LYS A 317 5.96 2.24 -17.71
C LYS A 317 6.62 1.13 -16.90
N ARG A 318 5.80 0.25 -16.33
CA ARG A 318 6.27 -0.88 -15.54
C ARG A 318 7.21 -1.77 -16.36
N ARG A 319 8.34 -2.19 -15.74
CA ARG A 319 9.34 -3.06 -16.34
C ARG A 319 10.13 -3.81 -15.26
N PRO A 320 10.79 -4.94 -15.58
CA PRO A 320 11.74 -5.59 -14.68
C PRO A 320 13.02 -4.77 -14.48
N ASN A 321 13.80 -5.15 -13.46
CA ASN A 321 15.13 -4.62 -13.23
C ASN A 321 16.05 -4.80 -14.45
N GLY A 322 16.76 -3.73 -14.79
CA GLY A 322 17.70 -3.68 -15.92
C GLY A 322 19.15 -3.63 -15.44
N SER A 323 20.01 -2.96 -16.21
CA SER A 323 21.39 -2.68 -15.83
C SER A 323 21.59 -1.21 -15.48
N SER A 324 22.39 -0.94 -14.46
CA SER A 324 22.91 0.40 -14.19
C SER A 324 23.96 0.79 -15.24
N LYS A 325 23.99 2.06 -15.61
CA LYS A 325 25.01 2.69 -16.47
C LYS A 325 26.24 3.18 -15.70
N THR A 326 26.22 3.09 -14.37
CA THR A 326 27.34 3.49 -13.51
C THR A 326 28.43 2.42 -13.47
N ASP A 327 29.60 2.76 -12.93
CA ASP A 327 30.70 1.83 -12.74
C ASP A 327 30.59 1.00 -11.44
N TYR A 328 29.49 1.16 -10.68
CA TYR A 328 29.23 0.45 -9.44
C TYR A 328 29.37 -1.07 -9.59
N LYS A 329 30.22 -1.67 -8.73
CA LYS A 329 30.50 -3.12 -8.71
C LYS A 329 29.88 -3.84 -7.51
N GLY A 330 29.19 -3.12 -6.63
CA GLY A 330 28.54 -3.73 -5.47
C GLY A 330 27.23 -4.44 -5.83
N GLY A 331 26.69 -5.19 -4.87
CA GLY A 331 25.37 -5.79 -5.00
C GLY A 331 24.26 -4.76 -4.82
N TYR A 332 23.09 -5.07 -5.40
CA TYR A 332 21.84 -4.35 -5.18
C TYR A 332 20.94 -5.17 -4.24
N ALA A 333 20.27 -4.48 -3.32
CA ALA A 333 19.23 -5.09 -2.50
C ALA A 333 17.99 -5.37 -3.36
N MET A 334 17.08 -6.23 -2.88
CA MET A 334 15.87 -6.59 -3.62
C MET A 334 14.91 -5.41 -3.78
N GLU A 335 14.98 -4.43 -2.88
CA GLU A 335 14.19 -3.20 -2.93
C GLU A 335 14.74 -2.18 -3.93
N CYS A 336 15.81 -2.49 -4.69
CA CYS A 336 16.36 -1.56 -5.67
C CYS A 336 15.68 -1.64 -7.04
N LEU A 337 15.42 -0.47 -7.63
CA LEU A 337 15.09 -0.28 -9.05
C LEU A 337 16.35 0.05 -9.86
N ILE A 338 16.88 -0.95 -10.58
CA ILE A 338 18.20 -0.91 -11.23
C ILE A 338 18.10 -0.35 -12.64
N GLY A 339 18.78 0.76 -12.90
CA GLY A 339 18.81 1.44 -14.20
C GLY A 339 17.49 2.13 -14.55
N PHE A 340 16.74 2.56 -13.54
CA PHE A 340 15.47 3.27 -13.69
C PHE A 340 15.64 4.78 -13.88
N GLY A 341 16.85 5.29 -13.63
CA GLY A 341 17.15 6.72 -13.60
C GLY A 341 16.80 7.36 -12.27
N ALA A 342 17.21 8.61 -12.12
CA ALA A 342 16.92 9.43 -10.96
C ALA A 342 16.66 10.88 -11.41
N GLU A 343 15.64 11.51 -10.87
CA GLU A 343 15.35 12.94 -11.01
C GLU A 343 15.18 13.60 -9.64
N PRO A 344 15.48 14.90 -9.49
CA PRO A 344 15.32 15.59 -8.21
C PRO A 344 13.88 15.49 -7.68
N LEU A 345 13.75 15.38 -6.36
CA LEU A 345 12.45 15.49 -5.70
C LEU A 345 11.81 16.86 -5.93
N PRO A 346 10.48 16.94 -6.05
CA PRO A 346 9.79 18.23 -6.08
C PRO A 346 10.15 19.05 -4.84
N ASP A 347 10.35 20.37 -5.00
CA ASP A 347 10.76 21.27 -3.91
C ASP A 347 9.80 21.21 -2.70
N LYS A 348 8.52 20.96 -2.98
CA LYS A 348 7.46 20.78 -1.97
C LYS A 348 7.57 19.49 -1.14
N PHE A 349 8.42 18.53 -1.48
CA PHE A 349 8.49 17.26 -0.75
C PHE A 349 9.20 17.37 0.60
N ALA A 350 10.39 17.98 0.64
CA ALA A 350 11.14 18.17 1.89
C ALA A 350 10.31 18.89 2.98
N PRO A 351 9.61 20.00 2.68
CA PRO A 351 8.72 20.62 3.64
C PRO A 351 7.56 19.73 4.11
N GLN A 352 6.94 18.96 3.22
CA GLN A 352 5.88 18.02 3.60
C GLN A 352 6.41 16.90 4.50
N LEU A 353 7.56 16.31 4.16
CA LEU A 353 8.23 15.32 4.99
C LEU A 353 8.56 15.86 6.38
N LEU A 354 9.03 17.11 6.47
CA LEU A 354 9.31 17.76 7.75
C LEU A 354 8.02 17.91 8.58
N ARG A 355 6.92 18.39 7.98
CA ARG A 355 5.62 18.48 8.66
C ARG A 355 5.16 17.12 9.18
N ARG A 356 5.20 16.08 8.34
CA ARG A 356 4.85 14.71 8.70
C ARG A 356 5.69 14.21 9.89
N ARG A 357 7.00 14.45 9.88
CA ARG A 357 7.92 14.11 10.98
C ARG A 357 7.59 14.88 12.26
N LEU A 358 7.30 16.17 12.18
CA LEU A 358 6.93 16.99 13.34
C LEU A 358 5.67 16.45 14.02
N PHE A 359 4.64 16.10 13.24
CA PHE A 359 3.44 15.46 13.78
C PHE A 359 3.77 14.12 14.45
N TYR A 360 4.51 13.26 13.77
CA TYR A 360 4.89 11.95 14.28
C TYR A 360 5.68 12.05 15.60
N PHE A 361 6.75 12.86 15.64
CA PHE A 361 7.56 13.04 16.84
C PHE A 361 6.80 13.76 17.94
N GLY A 362 5.96 14.75 17.62
CA GLY A 362 5.10 15.42 18.57
C GLY A 362 4.23 14.43 19.34
N ILE A 363 3.55 13.52 18.64
CA ILE A 363 2.74 12.46 19.29
C ILE A 363 3.62 11.52 20.11
N ARG A 364 4.76 11.06 19.58
CA ARG A 364 5.69 10.18 20.31
C ARG A 364 6.23 10.79 21.60
N MET A 365 6.37 12.11 21.66
CA MET A 365 6.87 12.86 22.82
C MET A 365 5.75 13.39 23.72
N GLY A 366 4.47 13.13 23.40
CA GLY A 366 3.33 13.67 24.15
C GLY A 366 3.09 15.17 23.95
N MET A 367 3.66 15.78 22.92
CA MET A 367 3.54 17.19 22.57
C MET A 367 2.44 17.39 21.51
N LEU A 368 1.18 17.23 21.90
CA LEU A 368 0.04 17.27 20.96
C LEU A 368 -0.17 18.62 20.28
N SER A 369 0.33 19.73 20.87
CA SER A 369 0.29 21.05 20.24
C SER A 369 1.06 21.12 18.91
N ALA A 370 1.93 20.14 18.63
CA ALA A 370 2.56 20.00 17.32
C ALA A 370 1.54 19.74 16.19
N LEU A 371 0.34 19.25 16.51
CA LEU A 371 -0.71 18.89 15.56
C LEU A 371 -1.63 20.07 15.18
N ASP A 372 -1.55 21.18 15.93
CA ASP A 372 -2.48 22.31 15.82
C ASP A 372 -2.31 23.09 14.51
N GLN A 373 -1.11 23.06 13.93
CA GLN A 373 -0.77 23.87 12.77
C GLN A 373 -0.40 23.00 11.58
N CYS A 374 -1.11 23.24 10.48
CA CYS A 374 -0.66 22.84 9.16
C CYS A 374 0.42 23.83 8.70
N PHE A 375 1.61 23.76 9.32
CA PHE A 375 2.71 24.68 9.01
C PHE A 375 2.84 24.81 7.49
N PRO A 376 2.59 26.00 6.92
CA PRO A 376 2.91 26.25 5.53
C PRO A 376 4.42 26.37 5.51
N PHE A 377 5.08 25.30 5.14
CA PHE A 377 6.41 25.45 4.59
C PHE A 377 6.22 25.82 3.13
N ASP A 378 5.71 27.03 2.90
CA ASP A 378 5.94 27.68 1.63
C ASP A 378 7.45 27.66 1.49
N GLY A 379 7.93 26.97 0.45
CA GLY A 379 9.36 26.87 0.20
C GLY A 379 9.96 28.26 0.33
N MET A 380 11.10 28.38 1.00
CA MET A 380 11.87 29.63 0.91
C MET A 380 12.09 29.88 -0.59
N GLU A 381 11.35 30.82 -1.17
CA GLU A 381 11.56 31.32 -2.53
C GLU A 381 12.97 31.91 -2.68
#